data_AF-A0AAV5RQG2-F1
#
_entry.id   AF-A0AAV5RQG2-F1
#
_cell.length_a   1.000
_cell.length_b   1.000
_cell.length_c   1.000
_cell.angle_alpha   90.00
_cell.angle_beta   90.00
_cell.angle_gamma   90.00
#
_symmetry.space_group_name_H-M   'P 1'
#
loop_
_entity.id
_entity.type
_entity.pdbx_description
1 polymer ?
#
loop_
_entity_poly.entity_id
_entity_poly.type
_entity_poly.pdbx_seq_one_letter_code
_entity_poly.pdbx_strand_id
1 'polypeptide(L)'
;MSLGYSDGDVPVGYVSPPFPSLLFNLSENPYTSALLFYAWDIYVFTVYWFLIFSIGMHFVIVSVIIAVNYKRNIANQATLLIIFLSYIVCGAFYGYVLGSFVGLLLGAIYRAGALHMSTWVPFTWALGVMMFTIFSSYEFSTIDM
;
A
#
# COMPACT_ATOMS: atom_id res chain seq x y z
N MET A 1 17.30 -10.66 -38.43
CA MET A 1 16.15 -11.04 -37.59
C MET A 1 16.71 -11.70 -36.34
N SER A 2 17.17 -10.90 -35.38
CA SER A 2 17.78 -11.37 -34.14
C SER A 2 16.67 -11.62 -33.12
N LEU A 3 16.53 -12.87 -32.68
CA LEU A 3 15.63 -13.27 -31.61
C LEU A 3 16.05 -12.52 -30.34
N GLY A 4 15.20 -11.58 -29.92
CA GLY A 4 15.44 -10.69 -28.79
C GLY A 4 15.26 -11.43 -27.47
N TYR A 5 16.36 -11.61 -26.76
CA TYR A 5 16.36 -11.95 -25.34
C TYR A 5 17.09 -10.80 -24.63
N SER A 6 16.32 -9.92 -24.00
CA SER A 6 16.82 -8.84 -23.15
C SER A 6 16.64 -9.26 -21.70
N ASP A 7 17.76 -9.37 -20.96
CA ASP A 7 17.84 -9.62 -19.51
C ASP A 7 16.75 -10.52 -18.91
N GLY A 8 16.90 -11.83 -19.14
CA GLY A 8 16.45 -12.86 -18.21
C GLY A 8 15.06 -13.46 -18.45
N ASP A 9 13.98 -12.77 -18.11
CA ASP A 9 12.66 -13.43 -18.01
C ASP A 9 11.50 -12.49 -18.35
N VAL A 10 11.78 -11.34 -18.98
CA VAL A 10 10.73 -10.38 -19.37
C VAL A 10 10.28 -10.65 -20.80
N PRO A 11 8.98 -10.86 -21.05
CA PRO A 11 8.44 -10.93 -22.39
C PRO A 11 8.79 -9.75 -23.29
N VAL A 12 9.13 -10.06 -24.55
CA VAL A 12 9.26 -9.04 -25.60
C VAL A 12 7.92 -8.34 -25.80
N GLY A 13 7.88 -7.03 -25.55
CA GLY A 13 6.66 -6.22 -25.61
C GLY A 13 5.94 -6.04 -24.26
N TYR A 14 6.56 -6.39 -23.13
CA TYR A 14 6.03 -6.08 -21.80
C TYR A 14 5.86 -4.58 -21.60
N VAL A 15 4.69 -4.19 -21.07
CA VAL A 15 4.40 -2.82 -20.63
C VAL A 15 3.94 -2.91 -19.18
N SER A 16 4.50 -2.08 -18.31
CA SER A 16 4.14 -2.05 -16.90
C SER A 16 2.63 -1.76 -16.75
N PRO A 17 1.89 -2.56 -15.96
CA PRO A 17 0.46 -2.38 -15.83
C PRO A 17 0.13 -1.11 -15.04
N PRO A 18 -0.95 -0.39 -15.38
CA PRO A 18 -1.33 0.83 -14.67
C PRO A 18 -1.87 0.50 -13.26
N PHE A 19 -1.39 1.21 -12.24
CA PHE A 19 -2.01 1.16 -10.91
C PHE A 19 -3.51 1.49 -10.99
N PRO A 20 -4.43 0.79 -10.29
CA PRO A 20 -4.22 -0.24 -9.27
C PRO A 20 -4.23 -1.70 -9.79
N SER A 21 -4.24 -1.92 -11.11
CA SER A 21 -4.47 -3.19 -11.82
C SER A 21 -4.43 -4.46 -10.96
N LEU A 22 -5.48 -4.78 -10.21
CA LEU A 22 -5.58 -6.03 -9.46
C LEU A 22 -5.77 -7.14 -10.48
N LEU A 23 -4.86 -8.13 -10.52
CA LEU A 23 -4.88 -9.24 -11.48
C LEU A 23 -6.19 -10.04 -11.34
N PHE A 24 -7.25 -9.62 -12.02
CA PHE A 24 -8.55 -10.30 -12.03
C PHE A 24 -8.67 -11.25 -13.23
N ASN A 25 -7.87 -11.04 -14.27
CA ASN A 25 -7.93 -11.84 -15.48
C ASN A 25 -6.96 -13.03 -15.39
N LEU A 26 -7.52 -14.22 -15.19
CA LEU A 26 -6.89 -15.51 -15.53
C LEU A 26 -6.86 -15.68 -17.06
N SER A 27 -6.40 -14.66 -17.80
CA SER A 27 -6.35 -14.71 -19.25
C SER A 27 -5.27 -15.69 -19.68
N GLU A 28 -5.57 -16.59 -20.61
CA GLU A 28 -4.66 -17.60 -21.17
C GLU A 28 -3.37 -17.01 -21.79
N ASN A 29 -3.30 -15.70 -21.97
CA ASN A 29 -2.16 -15.02 -22.55
C ASN A 29 -1.20 -14.48 -21.46
N PRO A 30 0.01 -15.05 -21.32
CA PRO A 30 0.97 -14.66 -20.27
C PRO A 30 1.42 -13.20 -20.41
N TYR A 31 1.33 -12.63 -21.61
CA TYR A 31 1.71 -11.25 -21.93
C TYR A 31 0.69 -10.19 -21.47
N THR A 32 -0.52 -10.60 -21.10
CA THR A 32 -1.61 -9.70 -20.66
C THR A 32 -1.86 -9.80 -19.15
N SER A 33 -1.08 -10.62 -18.45
CA SER A 33 -1.21 -10.78 -17.01
C SER A 33 -0.61 -9.56 -16.31
N ALA A 34 -1.36 -8.96 -15.38
CA ALA A 34 -0.92 -7.87 -14.49
C ALA A 34 0.14 -8.39 -13.49
N LEU A 35 1.30 -8.77 -14.03
CA LEU A 35 2.50 -9.19 -13.31
C LEU A 35 3.52 -8.05 -13.36
N LEU A 36 4.26 -7.90 -12.26
CA LEU A 36 5.36 -6.96 -12.13
C LEU A 36 6.67 -7.71 -12.30
N PHE A 37 7.44 -7.29 -13.29
CA PHE A 37 8.74 -7.85 -13.61
C PHE A 37 9.87 -6.97 -13.06
N TYR A 38 9.66 -5.64 -13.03
CA TYR A 38 10.66 -4.70 -12.53
C TYR A 38 10.51 -4.49 -11.03
N ALA A 39 11.63 -4.57 -10.30
CA ALA A 39 11.68 -4.30 -8.85
C ALA A 39 11.22 -2.87 -8.50
N TRP A 40 11.41 -1.92 -9.41
CA TRP A 40 10.92 -0.56 -9.26
C TRP A 40 9.38 -0.49 -9.26
N ASP A 41 8.74 -1.21 -10.18
CA ASP A 41 7.28 -1.25 -10.25
C ASP A 41 6.70 -1.92 -9.00
N ILE A 42 7.36 -2.98 -8.51
CA ILE A 42 7.04 -3.63 -7.23
C ILE A 42 7.06 -2.61 -6.08
N TYR A 43 8.15 -1.84 -5.97
CA TYR A 43 8.29 -0.81 -4.96
C TYR A 43 7.16 0.23 -5.02
N VAL A 44 6.90 0.79 -6.21
CA VAL A 44 5.88 1.83 -6.39
C VAL A 44 4.49 1.30 -6.04
N PHE A 45 4.13 0.10 -6.49
CA PHE A 45 2.85 -0.52 -6.17
C PHE A 45 2.69 -0.76 -4.67
N THR A 46 3.73 -1.26 -3.99
CA THR A 46 3.70 -1.45 -2.54
C THR A 46 3.52 -0.13 -1.81
N VAL A 47 4.30 0.90 -2.14
CA VAL A 47 4.17 2.21 -1.49
C VAL A 47 2.78 2.81 -1.67
N TYR A 48 2.20 2.74 -2.87
CA TYR A 48 0.86 3.25 -3.11
C TYR A 48 -0.23 2.52 -2.33
N TRP A 49 -0.19 1.20 -2.25
CA TRP A 49 -1.15 0.45 -1.44
C TRP A 49 -1.02 0.78 0.05
N PHE A 50 0.19 0.86 0.58
CA PHE A 50 0.42 1.26 1.97
C PHE A 50 -0.06 2.68 2.26
N LEU A 51 0.15 3.63 1.33
CA LEU A 51 -0.37 4.99 1.45
C LEU A 51 -1.90 5.01 1.47
N ILE A 52 -2.56 4.30 0.54
CA ILE A 52 -4.03 4.25 0.46
C ILE A 52 -4.63 3.69 1.74
N PHE A 53 -4.13 2.55 2.23
CA PHE A 53 -4.65 1.95 3.45
C PHE A 53 -4.34 2.79 4.69
N SER A 54 -3.14 3.36 4.78
CA SER A 54 -2.77 4.18 5.94
C SER A 54 -3.58 5.47 6.00
N ILE A 55 -3.68 6.21 4.88
CA ILE A 55 -4.50 7.44 4.80
C ILE A 55 -5.97 7.10 5.04
N GLY A 56 -6.47 6.01 4.44
CA GLY A 56 -7.84 5.54 4.65
C GLY A 56 -8.16 5.27 6.12
N MET A 57 -7.28 4.58 6.84
CA MET A 57 -7.45 4.35 8.28
C MET A 57 -7.45 5.64 9.09
N HIS A 58 -6.47 6.51 8.87
CA HIS A 58 -6.37 7.78 9.60
C HIS A 58 -7.56 8.70 9.30
N PHE A 59 -8.10 8.65 8.08
CA PHE A 59 -9.32 9.33 7.69
C PHE A 59 -10.54 8.84 8.48
N VAL A 60 -10.70 7.52 8.65
CA VAL A 60 -11.80 6.95 9.45
C VAL A 60 -11.68 7.38 10.92
N ILE A 61 -10.48 7.28 11.49
CA ILE A 61 -10.22 7.69 12.89
C ILE A 61 -10.57 9.16 13.08
N VAL A 62 -10.07 10.05 12.21
CA VAL A 62 -10.32 11.48 12.37
C VAL A 62 -11.77 11.87 12.11
N SER A 63 -12.47 11.15 11.24
CA SER A 63 -13.91 11.35 11.03
C SER A 63 -14.71 11.05 12.29
N VAL A 64 -14.36 9.99 13.02
CA VAL A 64 -14.98 9.66 14.32
C VAL A 64 -14.68 10.76 15.35
N ILE A 65 -13.43 11.22 15.44
CA ILE A 65 -13.02 12.30 16.35
C ILE A 65 -13.82 13.58 16.05
N ILE A 66 -13.93 13.99 14.79
CA ILE A 66 -14.67 15.18 14.39
C ILE A 66 -16.16 15.02 14.72
N ALA A 67 -16.78 13.87 14.43
CA ALA A 67 -18.19 13.62 14.73
C ALA A 67 -18.50 13.73 16.24
N VAL A 68 -17.63 13.19 17.10
CA VAL A 68 -17.77 13.28 18.56
C VAL A 68 -17.61 14.72 19.05
N ASN A 69 -16.59 15.44 18.56
CA ASN A 69 -16.34 16.82 18.96
C ASN A 69 -17.43 17.79 18.48
N TYR A 70 -17.96 17.58 17.27
CA TYR A 70 -19.08 18.35 16.72
C TYR A 70 -20.35 18.17 17.56
N LYS A 71 -20.69 16.92 17.92
CA LYS A 71 -21.86 16.63 18.77
C LYS A 71 -21.73 17.25 20.17
N ARG A 72 -20.52 17.30 20.72
CA ARG A 72 -20.26 17.85 22.05
C ARG A 72 -20.04 19.37 22.06
N ASN A 73 -19.92 20.00 20.88
CA ASN A 73 -19.65 21.43 20.71
C ASN A 73 -18.46 21.95 21.56
N ILE A 74 -17.41 21.12 21.69
CA ILE A 74 -16.24 21.44 22.54
C ILE A 74 -15.20 22.25 21.77
N ALA A 75 -15.09 22.03 20.46
CA ALA A 75 -14.00 22.54 19.64
C ALA A 75 -14.47 23.48 18.53
N ASN A 76 -13.68 24.52 18.27
CA ASN A 76 -13.89 25.43 17.16
C ASN A 76 -13.63 24.73 15.81
N GLN A 77 -14.28 25.20 14.75
CA GLN A 77 -14.12 24.64 13.39
C GLN A 77 -12.66 24.64 12.90
N ALA A 78 -11.88 25.67 13.24
CA ALA A 78 -10.46 25.74 12.90
C ALA A 78 -9.64 24.63 13.58
N THR A 79 -9.95 24.30 14.84
CA THR A 79 -9.29 23.21 15.57
C THR A 79 -9.59 21.85 14.93
N LEU A 80 -10.84 21.63 14.52
CA LEU A 80 -11.23 20.38 13.84
C LEU A 80 -10.49 20.20 12.51
N LEU A 81 -10.30 21.28 11.74
CA LEU A 81 -9.54 21.24 10.50
C LEU A 81 -8.06 20.93 10.75
N ILE A 82 -7.45 21.50 11.79
CA ILE A 82 -6.06 21.22 12.16
C ILE A 82 -5.89 19.73 12.54
N ILE A 83 -6.83 19.18 13.33
CA ILE A 83 -6.83 17.76 13.69
C ILE A 83 -6.97 16.89 12.45
N PHE A 84 -7.85 17.25 11.52
CA PHE A 84 -7.99 16.54 10.25
C PHE A 84 -6.66 16.47 9.48
N LEU A 85 -6.05 17.63 9.24
CA LEU A 85 -4.81 17.72 8.48
C LEU A 85 -3.65 16.99 9.16
N SER A 86 -3.53 17.09 10.49
CA SER A 86 -2.46 16.42 11.21
C SER A 86 -2.55 14.89 11.09
N TYR A 87 -3.75 14.31 11.20
CA TYR A 87 -3.96 12.88 11.05
C TYR A 87 -3.67 12.38 9.63
N ILE A 88 -4.05 13.13 8.60
CA ILE A 88 -3.76 12.77 7.20
C ILE A 88 -2.26 12.80 6.92
N VAL A 89 -1.55 13.83 7.42
CA VAL A 89 -0.08 13.92 7.26
C VAL A 89 0.62 12.80 8.01
N CYS A 90 0.22 12.50 9.26
CA CYS A 90 0.77 11.37 10.00
C CYS A 90 0.53 10.03 9.29
N GLY A 91 -0.68 9.80 8.76
CA GLY A 91 -1.00 8.59 8.01
C GLY A 91 -0.20 8.47 6.72
N ALA A 92 -0.05 9.57 5.97
CA ALA A 92 0.77 9.58 4.76
C ALA A 92 2.24 9.27 5.08
N PHE A 93 2.80 9.89 6.12
CA PHE A 93 4.18 9.64 6.55
C PHE A 93 4.38 8.19 6.98
N TYR A 94 3.49 7.66 7.83
CA TYR A 94 3.54 6.28 8.29
C TYR A 94 3.44 5.27 7.14
N GLY A 95 2.47 5.46 6.24
CA GLY A 95 2.28 4.63 5.05
C GLY A 95 3.49 4.67 4.13
N TYR A 96 4.09 5.83 3.90
CA TYR A 96 5.28 5.97 3.05
C TYR A 96 6.50 5.24 3.62
N VAL A 97 6.77 5.38 4.92
CA VAL A 97 7.93 4.74 5.57
C VAL A 97 7.80 3.22 5.56
N LEU A 98 6.65 2.70 6.00
CA LEU A 98 6.40 1.25 6.00
C LEU A 98 6.36 0.69 4.58
N GLY A 99 5.65 1.36 3.68
CA GLY A 99 5.57 0.96 2.28
C GLY A 99 6.94 0.96 1.60
N SER A 100 7.81 1.91 1.93
CA SER A 100 9.18 1.95 1.38
C SER A 100 10.03 0.80 1.90
N PHE A 101 9.98 0.51 3.20
CA PHE A 101 10.74 -0.59 3.78
C PHE A 101 10.32 -1.94 3.18
N VAL A 102 9.01 -2.19 3.15
CA VAL A 102 8.44 -3.39 2.56
C VAL A 102 8.70 -3.46 1.05
N GLY A 103 8.49 -2.37 0.32
CA GLY A 103 8.64 -2.35 -1.14
C GLY A 103 10.07 -2.66 -1.58
N LEU A 104 11.06 -2.12 -0.86
CA LEU A 104 12.47 -2.45 -1.10
C LEU A 104 12.78 -3.91 -0.76
N LEU A 105 12.24 -4.42 0.36
CA LEU A 105 12.40 -5.82 0.76
C LEU A 105 11.81 -6.77 -0.28
N LEU A 106 10.57 -6.54 -0.72
CA LEU A 106 9.90 -7.35 -1.74
C LEU A 106 10.64 -7.25 -3.09
N GLY A 107 11.04 -6.06 -3.51
CA GLY A 107 11.82 -5.87 -4.73
C GLY A 107 13.14 -6.66 -4.71
N ALA A 108 13.83 -6.70 -3.58
CA ALA A 108 15.07 -7.48 -3.42
C ALA A 108 14.81 -8.99 -3.44
N ILE A 109 13.79 -9.47 -2.72
CA ILE A 109 13.45 -10.90 -2.64
C ILE A 109 13.05 -11.44 -4.01
N TYR A 110 12.15 -10.75 -4.72
CA TYR A 110 11.66 -11.20 -6.03
C TYR A 110 12.76 -11.18 -7.09
N ARG A 111 13.64 -10.17 -7.03
CA ARG A 111 14.82 -10.12 -7.91
C ARG A 111 15.82 -11.23 -7.60
N ALA A 112 16.07 -11.55 -6.34
CA ALA A 112 16.97 -12.62 -5.94
C ALA A 112 16.41 -14.01 -6.30
N GLY A 113 15.09 -14.17 -6.26
CA GLY A 113 14.41 -15.41 -6.63
C GLY A 113 14.16 -15.58 -8.13
N ALA A 114 14.49 -14.59 -8.97
CA ALA A 114 14.06 -14.53 -10.38
C ALA A 114 12.54 -14.80 -10.53
N LEU A 115 11.74 -14.29 -9.59
CA LEU A 115 10.30 -14.51 -9.53
C LEU A 115 9.54 -13.29 -10.05
N HIS A 116 8.41 -13.54 -10.70
CA HIS A 116 7.46 -12.50 -11.10
C HIS A 116 6.42 -12.29 -9.99
N MET A 117 6.08 -11.03 -9.71
CA MET A 117 5.15 -10.69 -8.65
C MET A 117 3.77 -10.37 -9.23
N SER A 118 2.68 -10.91 -8.65
CA SER A 118 1.34 -10.47 -9.01
C SER A 118 0.98 -9.17 -8.29
N THR A 119 0.19 -8.31 -8.94
CA THR A 119 -0.28 -7.04 -8.37
C THR A 119 -1.16 -7.20 -7.13
N TRP A 120 -1.64 -8.41 -6.82
CA TRP A 120 -2.33 -8.71 -5.55
C TRP A 120 -1.38 -8.80 -4.36
N VAL A 121 -0.12 -9.20 -4.56
CA VAL A 121 0.81 -9.38 -3.44
C VAL A 121 1.08 -8.05 -2.71
N PRO A 122 1.36 -6.93 -3.39
CA PRO A 122 1.48 -5.63 -2.71
C PRO A 122 0.21 -5.23 -1.95
N PHE A 123 -0.97 -5.54 -2.50
CA PHE A 123 -2.26 -5.24 -1.88
C PHE A 123 -2.49 -6.03 -0.60
N THR A 124 -2.32 -7.36 -0.64
CA THR A 124 -2.53 -8.23 0.53
C THR A 124 -1.52 -7.95 1.63
N TRP A 125 -0.30 -7.57 1.27
CA TRP A 125 0.72 -7.21 2.24
C TRP A 125 0.39 -5.91 2.98
N ALA A 126 -0.05 -4.88 2.25
CA ALA A 126 -0.52 -3.64 2.86
C ALA A 126 -1.73 -3.89 3.76
N LEU A 127 -2.70 -4.68 3.30
CA LEU A 127 -3.88 -5.05 4.09
C LEU A 127 -3.50 -5.80 5.37
N GLY A 128 -2.64 -6.83 5.27
CA GLY A 128 -2.21 -7.65 6.39
C GLY A 128 -1.47 -6.84 7.47
N VAL A 129 -0.53 -5.98 7.06
CA VAL A 129 0.20 -5.12 8.00
C VAL A 129 -0.72 -4.12 8.68
N MET A 130 -1.70 -3.56 7.96
CA MET A 130 -2.64 -2.61 8.55
C MET A 130 -3.60 -3.29 9.53
N MET A 131 -4.10 -4.47 9.22
CA MET A 131 -4.89 -5.28 10.15
C MET A 131 -4.08 -5.65 11.41
N PHE A 132 -2.83 -6.07 11.23
CA PHE A 132 -1.93 -6.35 12.35
C PHE A 132 -1.73 -5.12 13.25
N THR A 133 -1.51 -3.95 12.64
CA THR A 133 -1.35 -2.68 13.37
C THR A 133 -2.57 -2.35 14.23
N ILE A 134 -3.78 -2.60 13.71
CA ILE A 134 -5.03 -2.41 14.47
C ILE A 134 -5.07 -3.36 15.67
N PHE A 135 -4.78 -4.64 15.47
CA PHE A 135 -4.83 -5.62 16.56
C PHE A 135 -3.81 -5.32 17.66
N SER A 136 -2.57 -4.99 17.29
CA SER A 136 -1.53 -4.60 18.26
C SER A 136 -1.90 -3.32 19.04
N SER A 137 -2.69 -2.43 18.46
CA SER A 137 -3.14 -1.21 19.15
C SER A 137 -4.07 -1.52 20.33
N TYR A 138 -4.90 -2.56 20.22
CA TYR A 138 -5.80 -2.96 21.32
C TYR A 138 -5.04 -3.63 22.47
N GLU A 139 -4.02 -4.44 22.15
CA GLU A 139 -3.18 -5.10 23.15
C GLU A 139 -2.51 -4.07 24.06
N PHE A 140 -1.86 -3.06 23.49
CA PHE A 140 -1.20 -1.99 24.25
C PHE A 140 -2.15 -1.27 25.22
N SER A 141 -3.39 -0.99 24.80
CA SER A 141 -4.38 -0.32 25.66
C SER A 141 -4.80 -1.13 26.89
N THR A 142 -4.62 -2.46 26.86
CA THR A 142 -5.06 -3.36 27.93
C THR A 142 -3.98 -3.57 29.00
N ILE A 143 -2.70 -3.33 28.68
CA ILE A 143 -1.57 -3.57 29.59
C ILE A 143 -1.36 -2.42 30.59
N ASP A 144 -1.93 -1.25 30.31
CA ASP A 144 -1.83 -0.03 31.14
C ASP A 144 -3.05 0.19 32.07
N MET A 145 -3.97 -0.79 32.17
CA MET A 145 -5.08 -0.82 33.14
C MET A 145 -4.81 -1.76 34.30
#